data_AF-A0A9D3VTS4-F1
#
_entry.id   AF-A0A9D3VTS4-F1
#
_cell.length_a   1.000
_cell.length_b   1.000
_cell.length_c   1.000
_cell.angle_alpha   90.00
_cell.angle_beta   90.00
_cell.angle_gamma   90.00
#
_symmetry.space_group_name_H-M   'P 1'
#
loop_
_entity.id
_entity.type
_entity.pdbx_description
1 polymer ?
#
loop_
_entity_poly.entity_id
_entity_poly.type
_entity_poly.pdbx_seq_one_letter_code
_entity_poly.pdbx_strand_id
1 'polypeptide(L)' 'MVTALKWSAPASGWVQLNTIGVVSLNSYSAAVGGVIRDADGNWLCGYLMVLGKDEVFRVEA' A
#
# COMPACT_ATOMS: atom_id res chain seq x y z
N MET A 1 24.12 14.88 13.26
CA MET A 1 23.41 13.77 13.94
C MET A 1 22.24 13.39 13.03
N VAL A 2 22.22 12.17 12.49
CA VAL A 2 21.11 11.69 11.65
C VAL A 2 20.16 10.92 12.56
N THR A 3 18.95 11.43 12.77
CA THR A 3 17.91 10.72 13.52
C THR A 3 17.26 9.72 12.57
N ALA A 4 17.37 8.42 12.87
CA ALA A 4 16.68 7.39 12.11
C ALA A 4 15.17 7.52 12.36
N LEU A 5 14.41 7.97 11.35
CA LEU A 5 12.95 7.88 11.37
C LEU A 5 12.58 6.40 11.28
N LYS A 6 12.04 5.87 12.37
CA LYS A 6 11.45 4.53 12.39
C LYS A 6 9.94 4.66 12.29
N TRP A 7 9.34 3.72 11.58
CA TRP A 7 7.90 3.58 11.58
C TRP A 7 7.41 3.30 13.03
N SER A 8 6.33 3.95 13.42
CA SER A 8 5.62 3.72 14.68
C SER A 8 4.19 3.28 14.38
N ALA A 9 3.68 2.34 15.17
CA ALA A 9 2.29 1.93 15.07
C ALA A 9 1.35 3.13 15.24
N PRO A 10 0.22 3.16 14.52
CA PRO A 10 -0.75 4.23 14.66
C PRO A 10 -1.44 4.15 16.03
N ALA A 11 -2.03 5.25 16.48
CA ALA A 11 -2.73 5.31 17.76
C ALA A 11 -3.98 4.39 17.76
N SER A 12 -4.42 3.97 18.94
CA SER A 12 -5.66 3.20 19.09
C SER A 12 -6.85 3.91 18.42
N GLY A 13 -7.70 3.14 17.73
CA GLY A 13 -8.81 3.66 16.93
C GLY A 13 -8.43 4.03 15.48
N TRP A 14 -7.15 4.04 15.13
CA TRP A 14 -6.68 4.17 13.75
C TRP A 14 -6.38 2.82 13.12
N VAL A 15 -6.38 2.82 11.79
CA VAL A 15 -5.94 1.68 10.98
C VAL A 15 -4.68 2.04 10.20
N GLN A 16 -3.81 1.05 10.03
CA GLN A 16 -2.68 1.14 9.12
C GLN A 16 -3.14 0.71 7.71
N LEU A 17 -3.01 1.61 6.74
CA LEU A 17 -3.24 1.33 5.33
C LEU A 17 -1.90 1.13 4.62
N ASN A 18 -1.60 -0.12 4.22
CA ASN A 18 -0.45 -0.41 3.38
C ASN A 18 -0.92 -0.63 1.94
N THR A 19 -0.44 0.22 1.04
CA THR A 19 -0.76 0.20 -0.39
C THR A 19 0.46 -0.23 -1.19
N ILE A 20 0.25 -0.98 -2.27
CA ILE A 20 1.26 -1.31 -3.27
C ILE A 20 0.66 -1.16 -4.67
N GLY A 21 1.40 -0.49 -5.55
CA GLY A 21 1.15 -0.49 -6.98
C GLY A 21 1.97 -1.58 -7.67
N VAL A 22 1.41 -2.18 -8.72
CA VAL A 22 2.15 -3.14 -9.55
C VAL A 22 1.83 -2.87 -11.02
N VAL A 23 2.88 -2.83 -11.84
CA VAL A 23 2.78 -2.78 -13.30
C VAL A 23 3.61 -3.91 -13.91
N SER A 24 2.98 -4.71 -14.78
CA SER A 24 3.68 -5.70 -15.61
C SER A 24 4.45 -5.01 -16.72
N LEU A 25 5.77 -5.20 -16.80
CA LEU A 25 6.61 -4.61 -17.85
C LEU A 25 6.29 -5.15 -19.26
N ASN A 26 5.74 -6.36 -19.36
CA ASN A 26 5.47 -6.99 -20.65
C ASN A 26 4.13 -6.55 -21.26
N SER A 27 3.11 -6.35 -20.42
CA SER A 27 1.74 -6.04 -20.86
C SER A 27 1.28 -4.63 -20.52
N TYR A 28 2.07 -3.91 -19.72
CA TYR A 28 1.70 -2.67 -19.04
C TYR A 28 0.46 -2.81 -18.15
N SER A 29 0.06 -4.05 -17.82
CA SER A 29 -1.09 -4.29 -16.96
C SER A 29 -0.81 -3.78 -15.56
N ALA A 30 -1.72 -2.96 -15.04
CA ALA A 30 -1.58 -2.22 -13.81
C ALA A 30 -2.68 -2.61 -12.82
N ALA A 31 -2.29 -2.73 -11.55
CA ALA A 31 -3.20 -2.90 -10.44
C ALA A 31 -2.66 -2.21 -9.19
N VAL A 32 -3.57 -1.81 -8.30
CA VAL A 32 -3.25 -1.30 -6.96
C VAL A 32 -3.96 -2.20 -5.96
N GLY A 33 -3.27 -2.54 -4.89
CA GLY A 33 -3.85 -3.31 -3.81
C GLY A 33 -3.21 -2.99 -2.49
N GLY A 34 -3.71 -3.63 -1.45
CA GLY A 34 -3.19 -3.38 -0.13
C GLY A 34 -3.91 -4.13 0.96
N VAL A 35 -3.48 -3.84 2.17
CA VAL A 35 -4.06 -4.40 3.39
C VAL A 35 -4.30 -3.32 4.41
N ILE A 36 -5.40 -3.49 5.14
CA ILE A 36 -5.79 -2.64 6.26
C ILE A 36 -5.54 -3.45 7.53
N ARG A 37 -4.81 -2.87 8.47
CA ARG A 37 -4.52 -3.46 9.78
C ARG A 37 -5.00 -2.56 10.91
N ASP A 38 -5.32 -3.14 12.05
CA ASP A 38 -5.56 -2.36 13.27
C ASP A 38 -4.25 -1.78 13.84
N ALA A 39 -4.35 -1.05 14.95
CA ALA A 39 -3.21 -0.43 15.63
C ALA A 39 -2.20 -1.45 16.19
N ASP A 40 -2.62 -2.70 16.43
CA ASP A 40 -1.75 -3.78 16.91
C ASP A 40 -1.08 -4.54 15.75
N GLY A 41 -1.42 -4.18 14.51
CA GLY A 41 -0.91 -4.81 13.29
C GLY A 41 -1.66 -6.07 12.88
N ASN A 42 -2.83 -6.36 13.47
CA ASN A 42 -3.66 -7.48 13.03
C ASN A 42 -4.31 -7.14 11.70
N TRP A 43 -4.39 -8.13 10.82
CA TRP A 43 -5.06 -7.98 9.53
C TRP A 43 -6.58 -7.83 9.74
N LEU A 44 -7.16 -6.79 9.13
CA LEU A 44 -8.60 -6.56 9.11
C LEU A 44 -9.21 -6.96 7.78
N CYS A 45 -8.66 -6.45 6.67
CA CYS A 45 -9.08 -6.81 5.32
C CYS A 45 -8.02 -6.46 4.27
N GLY A 46 -8.23 -6.93 3.04
CA GLY A 46 -7.45 -6.54 1.86
C GLY A 46 -8.33 -5.94 0.78
N TYR A 47 -7.72 -5.19 -0.14
CA TYR A 47 -8.39 -4.61 -1.29
C TYR A 47 -7.54 -4.73 -2.55
N LEU A 48 -8.20 -4.71 -3.70
CA LEU A 48 -7.58 -4.80 -5.02
C LEU A 48 -8.41 -3.99 -6.01
N MET A 49 -7.72 -3.21 -6.84
CA MET A 49 -8.28 -2.46 -7.97
C MET A 49 -7.43 -2.73 -9.21
N VAL A 50 -8.06 -3.23 -10.26
CA VAL A 50 -7.41 -3.39 -11.57
C VAL A 50 -7.58 -2.08 -12.35
N LEU A 51 -6.47 -1.50 -12.80
CA LEU A 51 -6.46 -0.19 -13.47
C LEU A 51 -6.39 -0.31 -15.01
N GLY A 52 -6.13 -1.50 -15.54
CA GLY A 52 -5.97 -1.72 -16.97
C GLY A 52 -4.52 -1.55 -17.38
N LYS A 53 -4.20 -0.60 -18.27
CA LYS A 53 -2.82 -0.31 -18.69
C LYS A 53 -2.34 1.01 -18.12
N ASP A 54 -1.23 0.98 -17.40
CA ASP A 54 -0.66 2.19 -16.79
C ASP A 54 0.86 2.06 -16.56
N GLU A 55 1.48 3.14 -16.09
CA GLU A 55 2.90 3.23 -15.72
C GLU A 55 3.10 3.17 -14.20
N VAL A 56 4.30 2.73 -13.79
CA VAL A 56 4.62 2.50 -12.37
C VAL A 56 4.42 3.74 -11.50
N PHE A 57 4.65 4.94 -12.03
CA PHE A 57 4.50 6.17 -11.24
C PHE A 57 3.05 6.55 -10.96
N ARG A 58 2.09 6.07 -11.77
CA ARG A 58 0.66 6.38 -11.58
C ARG A 58 -0.03 5.41 -10.63
N VAL A 59 0.53 4.21 -10.44
CA VAL A 59 -0.04 3.21 -9.51
C VAL A 59 0.44 3.39 -8.07
N GLU A 60 1.49 4.18 -7.84
CA GLU A 60 2.05 4.45 -6.51
C GLU A 60 1.61 5.81 -5.91
N ALA A 61 0.88 6.62 -6.70
CA ALA A 61 0.55 8.02 -6.38
C ALA A 61 -0.73 8.20 -5.56
#